data_AF-A0A9X5C8F1-F1
#
_entry.id   AF-A0A9X5C8F1-F1
#
_cell.length_a   1.000
_cell.length_b   1.000
_cell.length_c   1.000
_cell.angle_alpha   90.00
_cell.angle_beta   90.00
_cell.angle_gamma   90.00
#
_symmetry.space_group_name_H-M   'P 1'
#
loop_
_entity.id
_entity.type
_entity.pdbx_description
1 polymer ?
#
loop_
_entity_poly.entity_id
_entity_poly.type
_entity_poly.pdbx_seq_one_letter_code
_entity_poly.pdbx_strand_id
1 'polypeptide(L)' 'EHIDYPQYSAMGLFIGSGAIESSNKIIVQRRFKQAGMRWGVSTAQYLMTLVSKWESELWESDVVNRTYKILN' A
#
# COMPACT_ATOMS: atom_id res chain seq x y z
N GLU A 1 2.88 -23.12 14.86
CA GLU A 1 3.43 -21.88 15.43
C GLU A 1 2.30 -20.88 15.66
N HIS A 2 2.36 -20.13 16.76
CA HIS A 2 1.43 -19.05 17.07
C HIS A 2 2.20 -17.72 17.09
N ILE A 3 1.54 -16.64 16.68
CA ILE A 3 2.08 -15.28 16.78
C ILE A 3 2.27 -14.91 18.26
N ASP A 4 3.44 -14.36 18.62
CA ASP A 4 3.72 -13.84 19.96
C ASP A 4 3.13 -12.43 20.14
N TYR A 5 1.82 -12.39 20.39
CA TYR A 5 1.09 -11.15 20.65
C TYR A 5 1.66 -10.34 21.82
N PRO A 6 2.02 -10.95 22.98
CA PRO A 6 2.62 -10.21 24.10
C PRO A 6 3.91 -9.50 23.73
N GLN A 7 4.84 -10.18 23.04
CA GLN A 7 6.12 -9.58 22.65
C GLN A 7 5.92 -8.39 21.72
N TYR A 8 5.09 -8.54 20.68
CA TYR A 8 4.84 -7.47 19.72
C TYR A 8 4.11 -6.27 20.36
N SER A 9 3.25 -6.54 21.34
CA SER A 9 2.56 -5.48 22.06
C SER A 9 3.54 -4.73 22.96
N ALA A 10 4.46 -5.44 23.62
CA ALA A 10 5.52 -4.82 24.43
C ALA A 10 6.50 -3.99 23.58
N MET A 11 6.70 -4.35 22.31
CA MET A 11 7.47 -3.57 21.34
C MET A 11 6.72 -2.36 20.78
N GLY A 12 5.45 -2.16 21.15
CA GLY A 12 4.60 -1.07 20.64
C GLY A 12 4.21 -1.24 19.17
N LEU A 13 4.31 -2.46 18.63
CA LEU A 13 3.90 -2.73 17.26
C LEU A 13 2.38 -2.71 17.16
N PHE A 14 1.86 -2.18 16.05
CA PHE A 14 0.43 -2.26 15.77
C PHE A 14 0.04 -3.71 15.51
N ILE A 15 -0.88 -4.24 16.32
CA ILE A 15 -1.38 -5.61 16.19
C ILE A 15 -2.85 -5.56 15.78
N GLY A 16 -3.07 -5.51 14.47
CA GLY A 16 -4.40 -5.56 13.87
C GLY A 16 -4.32 -5.64 12.35
N SER A 17 -5.24 -6.35 11.72
CA SER A 17 -5.34 -6.44 10.27
C SER A 17 -6.20 -5.32 9.66
N GLY A 18 -6.92 -4.54 10.47
CA GLY A 18 -7.95 -3.61 9.99
C GLY A 18 -7.43 -2.58 8.98
N ALA A 19 -6.26 -1.99 9.21
CA ALA A 19 -5.65 -1.07 8.25
C ALA A 19 -5.32 -1.77 6.92
N ILE A 20 -4.75 -2.97 6.99
CA ILE A 20 -4.40 -3.79 5.82
C ILE A 20 -5.65 -4.23 5.05
N GLU A 21 -6.70 -4.66 5.74
CA GLU A 21 -7.98 -5.04 5.15
C GLU A 21 -8.68 -3.86 4.49
N SER A 22 -8.65 -2.68 5.12
CA SER A 22 -9.18 -1.44 4.56
C SER A 22 -8.45 -1.06 3.27
N SER A 23 -7.11 -1.05 3.30
CA SER A 23 -6.30 -0.78 2.11
C SER A 23 -6.56 -1.79 0.99
N ASN A 24 -6.72 -3.08 1.30
CA ASN A 24 -7.07 -4.10 0.30
C ASN A 24 -8.42 -3.78 -0.38
N LYS A 25 -9.43 -3.33 0.38
CA LYS A 25 -10.73 -2.94 -0.19
C LYS A 25 -10.63 -1.68 -1.04
N ILE A 26 -10.00 -0.63 -0.52
CA ILE A 26 -9.98 0.70 -1.15
C ILE A 26 -9.02 0.75 -2.35
N ILE A 27 -7.89 0.06 -2.28
CA ILE A 27 -6.86 0.08 -3.33
C ILE A 27 -7.05 -1.12 -4.25
N VAL A 28 -6.85 -2.34 -3.75
CA VAL A 28 -6.79 -3.54 -4.60
C VAL A 28 -8.15 -3.82 -5.24
N GLN A 29 -9.21 -3.95 -4.43
CA GLN A 29 -10.52 -4.32 -4.95
C GLN A 29 -11.10 -3.22 -5.85
N ARG A 30 -11.11 -1.96 -5.40
CA ARG A 30 -11.66 -0.85 -6.18
C ARG A 30 -10.92 -0.59 -7.49
N ARG A 31 -9.58 -0.71 -7.50
CA ARG A 31 -8.75 -0.31 -8.64
C ARG A 31 -8.39 -1.45 -9.59
N PHE A 32 -8.23 -2.67 -9.09
CA PHE A 32 -7.68 -3.79 -9.85
C PHE A 32 -8.70 -4.87 -10.22
N LYS A 33 -9.90 -4.89 -9.61
CA LYS A 33 -10.96 -5.88 -9.92
C LYS A 33 -12.06 -5.36 -10.88
N GLN A 34 -11.79 -4.34 -11.67
CA GLN A 34 -12.79 -3.84 -12.63
C GLN A 34 -12.89 -4.74 -13.86
N ALA A 35 -13.98 -4.60 -14.62
CA ALA A 35 -14.27 -5.44 -15.78
C ALA A 35 -13.15 -5.38 -16.83
N GLY A 36 -12.75 -6.54 -17.34
CA GLY A 36 -11.74 -6.65 -18.40
C GLY A 36 -10.29 -6.43 -17.96
N MET A 37 -10.03 -6.13 -16.67
CA MET A 37 -8.67 -5.91 -16.19
C MET A 37 -7.89 -7.21 -16.05
N ARG A 38 -6.66 -7.21 -16.54
CA ARG A 38 -5.67 -8.28 -16.33
C ARG A 38 -4.37 -7.64 -15.87
N TRP A 39 -3.80 -8.19 -14.80
CA TRP A 39 -2.59 -7.65 -14.19
C TRP A 39 -1.55 -8.74 -14.04
N GLY A 40 -0.31 -8.42 -14.37
CA GLY A 40 0.85 -9.17 -13.90
C GLY A 40 1.23 -8.66 -12.50
N VAL A 41 1.88 -9.50 -11.70
CA VAL A 41 2.25 -9.14 -10.32
C VAL A 41 3.14 -7.88 -10.29
N SER A 42 4.12 -7.80 -11.19
CA SER A 42 5.03 -6.65 -11.27
C SER A 42 4.32 -5.36 -11.65
N THR A 43 3.47 -5.38 -12.68
CA THR A 43 2.73 -4.20 -13.14
C THR A 43 1.67 -3.78 -12.12
N ALA A 44 1.04 -4.74 -11.45
CA ALA A 44 0.14 -4.47 -10.33
C ALA A 44 0.86 -3.74 -9.20
N GLN A 45 2.06 -4.19 -8.82
CA GLN A 45 2.85 -3.60 -7.74
C GLN A 45 3.22 -2.14 -8.02
N TYR A 46 3.62 -1.80 -9.26
CA TYR A 46 3.94 -0.42 -9.63
C TYR A 46 2.73 0.50 -9.44
N LEU A 47 1.57 0.12 -9.98
CA LEU A 47 0.37 0.92 -9.84
C LEU A 47 -0.11 0.99 -8.38
N MET A 48 -0.04 -0.13 -7.66
CA MET A 48 -0.44 -0.20 -6.25
C MET A 48 0.40 0.74 -5.38
N THR A 49 1.70 0.85 -5.67
CA THR A 49 2.59 1.79 -4.97
C THR A 49 2.14 3.24 -5.17
N LEU A 50 1.85 3.63 -6.40
CA LEU A 50 1.40 5.00 -6.73
C LEU A 50 0.05 5.32 -6.08
N VAL A 51 -0.93 4.42 -6.21
CA VAL A 51 -2.27 4.61 -5.63
C VAL A 51 -2.20 4.65 -4.10
N SER A 52 -1.35 3.83 -3.47
CA SER A 52 -1.17 3.87 -2.02
C SER A 52 -0.65 5.23 -1.55
N LYS A 53 0.29 5.84 -2.30
CA LYS A 53 0.80 7.18 -1.97
C LYS A 53 -0.25 8.26 -2.17
N TRP A 54 -1.07 8.14 -3.21
CA TRP A 54 -2.21 9.04 -3.42
C TRP A 54 -3.22 8.99 -2.28
N GLU A 55 -3.71 7.80 -1.93
CA GLU A 55 -4.72 7.61 -0.87
C GLU A 55 -4.19 7.94 0.53
N SER A 56 -2.86 7.91 0.73
CA SER A 56 -2.22 8.28 2.00
C SER A 56 -1.80 9.76 2.07
N GLU A 57 -2.16 10.58 1.08
CA GLU A 57 -1.78 12.00 0.99
C GLU A 57 -0.26 12.24 0.90
N LEU A 58 0.49 11.24 0.45
CA LEU A 58 1.96 11.26 0.31
C LEU A 58 2.43 11.51 -1.14
N TRP A 59 1.53 11.92 -2.03
CA TRP A 59 1.84 12.11 -3.45
C TRP A 59 2.95 13.17 -3.65
N GLU A 60 2.75 14.36 -3.08
CA GLU A 60 3.69 15.48 -3.20
C GLU A 60 5.03 15.15 -2.54
N SER A 61 4.99 14.60 -1.32
CA SER A 61 6.19 14.34 -0.53
C SER A 61 7.08 13.26 -1.14
N ASP A 62 6.47 12.21 -1.71
CA ASP A 62 7.20 10.99 -2.07
C ASP A 62 7.32 10.79 -3.58
N VAL A 63 6.26 11.08 -4.35
CA VAL A 63 6.25 10.83 -5.79
C VAL A 63 6.83 12.01 -6.55
N VAL A 64 6.30 13.21 -6.29
CA VAL A 64 6.72 14.44 -6.98
C VAL A 64 8.18 14.77 -6.65
N ASN A 65 8.54 14.82 -5.36
CA ASN A 65 9.92 15.07 -4.93
C ASN A 65 10.91 14.04 -5.49
N ARG A 66 10.54 12.75 -5.51
CA ARG A 66 11.42 11.70 -6.06
C ARG A 66 11.60 11.84 -7.56
N THR A 67 10.53 12.20 -8.27
CA THR A 67 10.58 12.43 -9.73
C THR A 67 11.47 13.62 -10.06
N TYR A 68 11.34 14.73 -9.34
CA TYR A 68 12.22 15.89 -9.52
C TYR A 68 13.70 15.56 -9.29
N LYS A 69 14.03 14.73 -8.29
CA LYS A 69 15.40 14.26 -8.02
C LYS A 69 15.98 13.32 -9.08
N ILE A 70 15.13 12.70 -9.90
CA ILE A 70 15.58 11.80 -10.97
C ILE A 70 15.78 12.59 -12.27
N LEU A 71 14.94 13.59 -12.50
CA LEU A 71 14.94 14.39 -13.74
C LEU A 71 15.91 15.58 -13.70
N ASN A 72 16.34 16.00 -12.51
CA ASN A 72 17.41 16.99 -12.29
C ASN A 72 18.59 16.32 -11.61
#